data_AF-A0AB39Z2R2-F1
#
_entry.id   AF-A0AB39Z2R2-F1
#
_cell.length_a   1.000
_cell.length_b   1.000
_cell.length_c   1.000
_cell.angle_alpha   90.00
_cell.angle_beta   90.00
_cell.angle_gamma   90.00
#
_symmetry.space_group_name_H-M   'P 1'
#
loop_
_entity.id
_entity.type
_entity.pdbx_description
1 polymer ?
#
loop_
_entity_poly.entity_id
_entity_poly.type
_entity_poly.pdbx_seq_one_letter_code
_entity_poly.pdbx_strand_id
1 'polypeptide(L)'
;MKASLAIVFCVLAGLAAAASNKQYTSKFDNVNVDEVLGNNRVLNNYLKCLMDKGACTPEGRELKRLLPDALQSDCSKCTDVQRRNSQKVINFLRANKAGEWKLLLDKYDPQGLYRAKHEGH
;
A
#
# COMPACT_ATOMS: atom_id res chain seq x y z
N MET A 1 -42.18 -23.95 36.72
CA MET A 1 -41.04 -24.49 35.96
C MET A 1 -40.98 -23.84 34.58
N LYS A 2 -40.37 -22.66 34.47
CA LYS A 2 -40.20 -21.89 33.22
C LYS A 2 -38.96 -21.01 33.34
N ALA A 3 -37.80 -21.62 33.54
CA ALA A 3 -36.55 -20.87 33.74
C ALA A 3 -35.35 -21.58 33.10
N SER A 4 -35.56 -22.22 31.95
CA SER A 4 -34.53 -23.09 31.34
C SER A 4 -34.25 -22.80 29.87
N LEU A 5 -34.88 -21.79 29.26
CA LEU A 5 -34.65 -21.46 27.84
C LEU A 5 -33.89 -20.14 27.60
N ALA A 6 -33.60 -19.36 28.65
CA ALA A 6 -32.88 -18.10 28.50
C ALA A 6 -31.34 -18.25 28.54
N ILE A 7 -30.83 -19.43 28.90
CA ILE A 7 -29.38 -19.63 29.12
C ILE A 7 -28.64 -19.99 27.82
N VAL A 8 -29.36 -20.44 26.78
CA VAL A 8 -28.74 -20.92 25.53
C VAL A 8 -28.45 -19.79 24.52
N PHE A 9 -29.04 -18.60 24.69
CA PHE A 9 -28.88 -17.50 23.72
C PHE A 9 -27.74 -16.51 24.05
N CYS A 10 -27.15 -16.59 25.25
CA CYS A 10 -26.12 -15.63 25.69
C CYS A 10 -24.67 -16.05 25.38
N VAL A 11 -24.44 -17.19 24.73
CA VAL A 11 -23.07 -17.69 24.46
C VAL A 11 -22.58 -17.37 23.04
N LEU A 12 -23.42 -16.79 22.18
CA LEU A 12 -23.04 -16.42 20.80
C LEU A 12 -22.55 -14.96 20.64
N ALA A 13 -22.38 -14.21 21.73
CA ALA A 13 -21.93 -12.82 21.70
C ALA A 13 -20.54 -12.70 22.35
N GLY A 14 -19.50 -13.24 21.71
CA GLY A 14 -18.20 -13.27 22.37
C GLY A 14 -16.97 -13.62 21.54
N LEU A 15 -17.00 -13.51 20.21
CA LEU A 15 -15.76 -13.48 19.41
C LEU A 15 -15.93 -12.52 18.23
N ALA A 16 -16.10 -11.23 18.54
CA ALA A 16 -15.53 -10.21 17.66
C ALA A 16 -14.02 -10.34 17.85
N ALA A 17 -13.38 -11.20 17.05
CA ALA A 17 -11.94 -11.21 16.92
C ALA A 17 -11.54 -9.76 16.66
N ALA A 18 -10.86 -9.13 17.63
CA ALA A 18 -10.17 -7.88 17.41
C ALA A 18 -9.14 -8.21 16.32
N ALA A 19 -9.54 -8.02 15.05
CA ALA A 19 -8.62 -8.01 13.95
C ALA A 19 -7.67 -6.89 14.28
N SER A 20 -6.52 -7.26 14.85
CA SER A 20 -5.38 -6.37 14.97
C SER A 20 -5.05 -6.02 13.53
N ASN A 21 -5.63 -4.91 13.04
CA ASN A 21 -5.30 -4.33 11.75
C ASN A 21 -3.84 -3.93 11.87
N LYS A 22 -2.95 -4.86 11.55
CA LYS A 22 -1.50 -4.64 11.53
C LYS A 22 -1.24 -3.66 10.39
N GLN A 23 -1.41 -2.38 10.67
CA GLN A 23 -1.06 -1.32 9.75
C GLN A 23 0.45 -1.35 9.49
N TYR A 24 0.86 -0.84 8.34
CA TYR A 24 2.26 -0.54 8.11
C TYR A 24 2.76 0.51 9.10
N THR A 25 4.07 0.53 9.32
CA THR A 25 4.67 1.57 10.16
C THR A 25 4.34 2.95 9.60
N SER A 26 3.95 3.87 10.48
CA SER A 26 3.67 5.28 10.15
C SER A 26 4.93 6.15 10.18
N LYS A 27 6.11 5.56 10.39
CA LYS A 27 7.40 6.28 10.51
C LYS A 27 7.67 7.21 9.32
N PHE A 28 7.13 6.89 8.14
CA PHE A 28 7.36 7.62 6.90
C PHE A 28 6.14 8.42 6.42
N ASP A 29 5.10 8.56 7.24
CA ASP A 29 3.89 9.30 6.87
C ASP A 29 4.17 10.81 6.72
N ASN A 30 5.25 11.30 7.33
CA ASN A 30 5.69 12.71 7.23
C ASN A 30 6.54 13.00 5.98
N VAL A 31 6.75 12.04 5.08
CA VAL A 31 7.48 12.28 3.83
C VAL A 31 6.71 13.25 2.96
N ASN A 32 7.35 14.35 2.56
CA ASN A 32 6.77 15.31 1.62
C ASN A 32 6.83 14.74 0.19
N VAL A 33 5.73 14.13 -0.23
CA VAL A 33 5.59 13.55 -1.58
C VAL A 33 5.70 14.60 -2.67
N ASP A 34 5.20 15.83 -2.45
CA ASP A 34 5.27 16.90 -3.45
C ASP A 34 6.70 17.30 -3.78
N GLU A 35 7.56 17.39 -2.76
CA GLU A 35 8.97 17.71 -2.95
C GLU A 35 9.68 16.61 -3.74
N VAL A 36 9.38 15.34 -3.45
CA VAL A 36 9.93 14.20 -4.19
C VAL A 36 9.48 14.22 -5.65
N LEU A 37 8.19 14.39 -5.91
CA LEU A 37 7.63 14.40 -7.26
C LEU A 37 8.08 15.63 -8.07
N GLY A 38 8.26 16.78 -7.42
CA GLY A 38 8.76 18.01 -8.03
C GLY A 38 10.26 17.98 -8.31
N ASN A 39 11.02 17.07 -7.69
CA ASN A 39 12.46 16.96 -7.87
C ASN A 39 12.84 15.72 -8.68
N ASN A 40 13.03 15.89 -9.99
CA ASN A 40 13.39 14.83 -10.92
C ASN A 40 14.62 14.00 -10.48
N ARG A 41 15.63 14.62 -9.84
CA ARG A 41 16.81 13.91 -9.35
C ARG A 41 16.43 12.94 -8.22
N VAL A 42 15.65 13.42 -7.25
CA VAL A 42 15.21 12.60 -6.10
C VAL A 42 14.27 11.50 -6.57
N LEU A 43 13.25 11.84 -7.37
CA LEU A 43 12.32 10.86 -7.96
C LEU A 43 13.06 9.76 -8.71
N ASN A 44 14.01 10.11 -9.58
CA ASN A 44 14.77 9.12 -10.35
C ASN A 44 15.62 8.22 -9.46
N ASN A 45 16.13 8.71 -8.32
CA ASN A 45 16.85 7.86 -7.37
C ASN A 45 15.92 6.85 -6.71
N TYR A 46 14.70 7.26 -6.32
CA TYR A 46 13.67 6.33 -5.83
C TYR A 46 13.32 5.28 -6.89
N LEU A 47 13.04 5.69 -8.13
CA LEU A 47 12.72 4.76 -9.22
C LEU A 47 13.84 3.75 -9.47
N LYS A 48 15.11 4.20 -9.48
CA LYS A 48 16.27 3.31 -9.59
C LYS A 48 16.35 2.33 -8.42
N CYS A 49 16.18 2.80 -7.18
CA CYS A 49 16.13 1.95 -5.99
C CYS A 49 15.05 0.87 -6.11
N LEU A 50 13.82 1.26 -6.46
CA LEU A 50 12.69 0.36 -6.66
C LEU A 50 12.97 -0.65 -7.78
N MET A 51 13.73 -0.27 -8.79
CA MET A 51 14.08 -1.16 -9.91
C MET A 51 15.37 -1.98 -9.71
N ASP A 52 16.02 -1.97 -8.54
CA ASP A 52 17.33 -2.62 -8.32
C ASP A 52 18.47 -2.05 -9.20
N LYS A 53 18.36 -0.79 -9.59
CA LYS A 53 19.32 -0.10 -10.48
C LYS A 53 20.09 1.02 -9.78
N GLY A 54 20.06 1.07 -8.45
CA GLY A 54 20.75 2.09 -7.68
C GLY A 54 20.57 1.92 -6.18
N ALA A 55 21.30 2.74 -5.42
CA ALA A 55 21.23 2.74 -3.97
C ALA A 55 19.84 3.19 -3.49
N CYS A 56 19.43 2.62 -2.35
CA CYS A 56 18.20 2.98 -1.67
C CYS A 56 18.51 3.77 -0.39
N THR A 57 17.69 4.76 -0.08
CA THR A 57 17.63 5.31 1.29
C THR A 57 16.93 4.30 2.22
N PRO A 58 16.99 4.46 3.55
CA PRO A 58 16.21 3.65 4.48
C PRO A 58 14.71 3.65 4.15
N GLU A 59 14.14 4.80 3.78
CA GLU A 59 12.74 4.99 3.39
C GLU A 59 12.44 4.20 2.11
N GLY A 60 13.30 4.34 1.09
CA GLY A 60 13.16 3.64 -0.18
C GLY A 60 13.25 2.13 -0.04
N ARG A 61 14.09 1.63 0.88
CA ARG A 61 14.16 0.19 1.19
C ARG A 61 12.87 -0.32 1.83
N GLU A 62 12.29 0.44 2.76
CA GLU A 62 11.04 0.01 3.38
C GLU A 62 9.89 0.05 2.38
N LEU A 63 9.76 1.13 1.58
CA LEU A 63 8.76 1.21 0.52
C LEU A 63 8.87 0.00 -0.42
N LYS A 64 10.08 -0.29 -0.89
CA LYS A 64 10.38 -1.44 -1.75
C LYS A 64 9.93 -2.77 -1.15
N ARG A 65 10.14 -2.96 0.15
CA ARG A 65 9.75 -4.18 0.88
C ARG A 65 8.23 -4.31 0.98
N LEU A 66 7.51 -3.20 1.14
CA LEU A 66 6.07 -3.18 1.35
C LEU A 66 5.26 -3.21 0.05
N LEU A 67 5.82 -2.76 -1.08
CA LEU A 67 5.11 -2.64 -2.36
C LEU A 67 4.40 -3.93 -2.81
N PRO A 68 5.00 -5.14 -2.78
CA PRO A 68 4.31 -6.35 -3.21
C PRO A 68 3.02 -6.62 -2.41
N ASP A 69 3.10 -6.54 -1.07
CA ASP A 69 1.95 -6.76 -0.18
C ASP A 69 0.90 -5.65 -0.36
N ALA A 70 1.35 -4.40 -0.51
CA ALA A 70 0.46 -3.26 -0.74
C ALA A 70 -0.31 -3.37 -2.07
N LEU A 71 0.31 -3.84 -3.16
CA LEU A 71 -0.40 -4.02 -4.43
C LEU A 71 -1.33 -5.23 -4.40
N GLN A 72 -0.90 -6.36 -3.85
CA GLN A 72 -1.72 -7.58 -3.77
C GLN A 72 -2.94 -7.41 -2.86
N SER A 73 -2.78 -6.71 -1.74
CA SER A 73 -3.84 -6.52 -0.75
C SER A 73 -4.60 -5.21 -0.91
N ASP A 74 -4.40 -4.49 -2.01
CA ASP A 74 -5.00 -3.17 -2.27
C ASP A 74 -4.83 -2.18 -1.10
N CYS A 75 -3.59 -2.10 -0.62
CA CYS A 75 -3.17 -1.25 0.48
C CYS A 75 -3.97 -1.49 1.77
N SER A 76 -4.51 -2.69 2.02
CA SER A 76 -5.37 -2.97 3.18
C SER A 76 -4.78 -2.52 4.53
N LYS A 77 -3.45 -2.57 4.67
CA LYS A 77 -2.69 -2.18 5.88
C LYS A 77 -2.18 -0.73 5.86
N CYS A 78 -2.45 0.03 4.82
CA CYS A 78 -1.97 1.40 4.71
C CYS A 78 -2.73 2.34 5.64
N THR A 79 -2.01 3.32 6.20
CA THR A 79 -2.63 4.46 6.89
C THR A 79 -3.36 5.36 5.89
N ASP A 80 -4.24 6.24 6.38
CA ASP A 80 -4.96 7.17 5.49
C ASP A 80 -4.00 8.13 4.77
N VAL A 81 -2.90 8.51 5.44
CA VAL A 81 -1.84 9.33 4.83
C VAL A 81 -1.16 8.55 3.70
N GLN A 82 -0.79 7.30 3.94
CA GLN A 82 -0.18 6.43 2.93
C GLN A 82 -1.10 6.24 1.73
N ARG A 83 -2.40 6.00 1.94
CA ARG A 83 -3.36 5.87 0.82
C ARG A 83 -3.42 7.13 -0.04
N ARG A 84 -3.54 8.31 0.59
CA ARG A 84 -3.57 9.60 -0.13
C ARG A 84 -2.28 9.84 -0.90
N ASN A 85 -1.14 9.60 -0.25
CA ASN A 85 0.18 9.76 -0.85
C ASN A 85 0.41 8.77 -2.00
N SER A 86 0.04 7.51 -1.84
CA SER A 86 0.11 6.50 -2.89
C SER A 86 -0.74 6.89 -4.10
N GLN A 87 -1.99 7.33 -3.90
CA GLN A 87 -2.84 7.77 -5.01
C GLN A 87 -2.21 8.93 -5.78
N LYS A 88 -1.63 9.89 -5.07
CA LYS A 88 -0.94 11.04 -5.67
C LYS A 88 0.26 10.61 -6.50
N VAL A 89 1.11 9.72 -5.96
CA VAL A 89 2.27 9.17 -6.69
C VAL A 89 1.81 8.40 -7.92
N ILE A 90 0.80 7.54 -7.80
CA ILE A 90 0.26 6.74 -8.90
C ILE A 90 -0.25 7.65 -10.02
N ASN A 91 -1.07 8.66 -9.69
CA ASN A 91 -1.59 9.61 -10.67
C ASN A 91 -0.46 10.36 -11.39
N PHE A 92 0.54 10.82 -10.63
CA PHE A 92 1.68 11.52 -11.21
C PHE A 92 2.47 10.61 -12.15
N LEU A 93 2.78 9.37 -11.74
CA LEU A 93 3.55 8.44 -12.56
C LEU A 93 2.80 8.04 -13.82
N ARG A 94 1.49 7.80 -13.75
CA ARG A 94 0.66 7.52 -14.93
C ARG A 94 0.68 8.67 -15.94
N ALA A 95 0.56 9.91 -15.46
CA ALA A 95 0.50 11.09 -16.32
C ALA A 95 1.88 11.52 -16.88
N ASN A 96 2.95 11.40 -16.08
CA ASN A 96 4.25 12.03 -16.40
C ASN A 96 5.39 11.03 -16.62
N LYS A 97 5.24 9.77 -16.18
CA LYS A 97 6.27 8.73 -16.14
C LYS A 97 5.69 7.35 -16.52
N ALA A 98 4.86 7.32 -17.56
CA ALA A 98 4.08 6.13 -17.91
C ALA A 98 4.96 4.90 -18.19
N GLY A 99 6.15 5.09 -18.75
CA GLY A 99 7.12 4.02 -18.98
C GLY A 99 7.64 3.43 -17.66
N GLU A 100 8.04 4.27 -16.72
CA GLU A 100 8.51 3.85 -15.40
C GLU A 100 7.39 3.23 -14.57
N TRP A 101 6.17 3.76 -14.67
CA TRP A 101 4.98 3.18 -14.07
C TRP A 101 4.75 1.74 -14.56
N LYS A 102 4.79 1.53 -15.88
CA LYS A 102 4.67 0.20 -16.47
C LYS A 102 5.75 -0.76 -15.95
N LEU A 103 7.01 -0.31 -15.90
CA LEU A 103 8.12 -1.12 -15.40
C LEU A 103 7.95 -1.50 -13.92
N LEU A 104 7.41 -0.59 -13.10
CA LEU A 104 7.11 -0.88 -11.70
C LEU A 104 6.00 -1.94 -11.57
N LEU A 105 4.91 -1.83 -12.34
CA LEU A 105 3.85 -2.83 -12.32
C LEU A 105 4.33 -4.18 -12.82
N ASP A 106 5.13 -4.22 -13.88
CA ASP A 106 5.70 -5.47 -14.41
C ASP A 106 6.57 -6.17 -13.34
N LYS A 107 7.17 -5.42 -12.42
CA LYS A 107 7.97 -5.96 -11.32
C LYS A 107 7.16 -6.34 -10.08
N TYR A 108 6.24 -5.47 -9.65
CA TYR A 108 5.59 -5.59 -8.34
C TYR A 108 4.16 -6.15 -8.41
N ASP A 109 3.54 -6.14 -9.59
CA ASP A 109 2.23 -6.74 -9.87
C ASP A 109 2.32 -7.78 -11.01
N PRO A 110 3.15 -8.85 -10.88
CA PRO A 110 3.35 -9.83 -11.96
C PRO A 110 2.09 -10.63 -12.29
N GLN A 111 1.16 -10.74 -11.34
CA GLN A 111 -0.14 -11.41 -11.54
C GLN A 111 -1.21 -10.47 -12.12
N GLY A 112 -0.93 -9.17 -12.23
CA GLY A 112 -1.88 -8.20 -12.79
C GLY A 112 -3.10 -7.93 -11.89
N LEU A 113 -3.06 -8.24 -10.60
CA LEU A 113 -4.20 -8.11 -9.69
C LEU A 113 -4.55 -6.64 -9.46
N TYR A 114 -3.52 -5.81 -9.25
CA TYR A 114 -3.72 -4.37 -9.12
C TYR A 114 -4.24 -3.80 -10.45
N ARG A 115 -3.63 -4.19 -11.57
CA ARG A 115 -4.02 -3.74 -12.91
C ARG A 115 -5.46 -4.09 -13.26
N ALA A 116 -5.88 -5.32 -13.01
CA ALA A 116 -7.26 -5.76 -13.27
C ALA A 116 -8.28 -4.91 -12.51
N LYS A 117 -7.94 -4.45 -11.30
CA LYS A 117 -8.84 -3.67 -10.44
C LYS A 117 -8.84 -2.17 -10.76
N HIS A 118 -7.70 -1.59 -11.13
CA HIS A 118 -7.49 -0.14 -11.17
C HIS A 118 -7.06 0.41 -12.53
N GLU A 119 -6.64 -0.45 -13.45
CA GLU A 119 -6.25 -0.08 -14.82
C GLU A 119 -7.23 -0.62 -15.88
N GLY A 120 -8.38 -1.15 -15.45
CA GLY A 120 -9.44 -1.63 -16.33
C GLY A 120 -10.16 -0.49 -17.07
N HIS A 121 -9.90 -0.44 -18.39
CA HIS A 121 -10.52 0.33 -19.48
C HIS A 121 -9.96 1.75 -19.72
#